data_AF-A0A1I8FKB8-F1
#
_entry.id   AF-A0A1I8FKB8-F1
#
_cell.length_a   1.000
_cell.length_b   1.000
_cell.length_c   1.000
_cell.angle_alpha   90.00
_cell.angle_beta   90.00
_cell.angle_gamma   90.00
#
_symmetry.space_group_name_H-M   'P 1'
#
loop_
_entity.id
_entity.type
_entity.pdbx_description
1 polymer ?
#
loop_
_entity_poly.entity_id
_entity_poly.type
_entity_poly.pdbx_seq_one_letter_code
_entity_poly.pdbx_strand_id
1 'polypeptide(L)'
;MHRCHLFEGANRLRCIEALQKQAQRLPHPVSVPASADHRQASVLVPFCVLKDVGPGLLYTVRSGQLRSHSGQVSFPGGVRELNSTGRDCDFDLELSWAAATALREAEEEIGLSAGRVDVWGAHRSHTSHL
;
A
#
# COMPACT_ATOMS: atom_id res chain seq x y z
N MET A 1 -19.21 17.30 -19.36
CA MET A 1 -18.76 16.80 -18.04
C MET A 1 -18.55 15.29 -18.18
N HIS A 2 -17.30 14.82 -18.29
CA HIS A 2 -17.03 13.41 -18.57
C HIS A 2 -16.92 12.62 -17.28
N ARG A 3 -17.89 11.72 -17.06
CA ARG A 3 -17.88 10.76 -15.95
C ARG A 3 -16.74 9.77 -16.21
N CYS A 4 -15.72 9.76 -15.36
CA CYS A 4 -14.57 8.85 -15.49
C CYS A 4 -14.94 7.49 -14.88
N HIS A 5 -15.18 6.49 -15.73
CA HIS A 5 -15.52 5.12 -15.31
C HIS A 5 -14.27 4.20 -15.24
N LEU A 6 -13.06 4.77 -15.23
CA LEU A 6 -11.83 3.99 -15.36
C LEU A 6 -11.66 2.96 -14.23
N PHE A 7 -12.07 3.31 -13.02
CA PHE A 7 -11.93 2.46 -11.84
C PHE A 7 -13.25 1.81 -11.40
N GLU A 8 -14.26 1.77 -12.29
CA GLU A 8 -15.59 1.23 -11.99
C GLU A 8 -15.94 0.03 -12.90
N GLY A 9 -16.88 -0.81 -12.45
CA GLY A 9 -17.48 -1.88 -13.23
C GLY A 9 -16.47 -2.82 -13.91
N ALA A 10 -16.67 -3.10 -15.19
CA ALA A 10 -15.78 -3.98 -15.96
C ALA A 10 -14.34 -3.43 -16.07
N ASN A 11 -14.14 -2.12 -15.99
CA ASN A 11 -12.79 -1.54 -16.06
C ASN A 11 -12.00 -1.84 -14.79
N ARG A 12 -12.65 -1.77 -13.61
CA ARG A 12 -12.08 -2.20 -12.32
C ARG A 12 -11.56 -3.63 -12.40
N LEU A 13 -12.39 -4.58 -12.87
CA LEU A 13 -11.99 -5.98 -12.97
C LEU A 13 -10.76 -6.15 -13.88
N ARG A 14 -10.76 -5.49 -15.05
CA ARG A 14 -9.61 -5.54 -15.97
C ARG A 14 -8.34 -4.94 -15.36
N CYS A 15 -8.45 -3.85 -14.61
CA CYS A 15 -7.31 -3.26 -13.90
C CYS A 15 -6.74 -4.21 -12.85
N ILE A 16 -7.60 -4.83 -12.03
CA ILE A 16 -7.19 -5.81 -11.01
C ILE A 16 -6.47 -6.99 -11.67
N GLU A 17 -7.06 -7.57 -12.71
CA GLU A 17 -6.42 -8.67 -13.44
C GLU A 17 -5.08 -8.27 -14.05
N ALA A 18 -4.97 -7.06 -14.61
CA ALA A 18 -3.74 -6.56 -15.20
C ALA A 18 -2.64 -6.40 -14.13
N LEU A 19 -2.97 -5.82 -12.97
CA LEU A 19 -2.05 -5.67 -11.84
C LEU A 19 -1.57 -7.03 -11.32
N GLN A 20 -2.48 -8.01 -11.21
CA GLN A 20 -2.13 -9.37 -10.80
C GLN A 20 -1.21 -10.07 -11.82
N LYS A 21 -1.51 -9.96 -13.13
CA LYS A 21 -0.67 -10.51 -14.20
C LYS A 21 0.71 -9.85 -14.23
N GLN A 22 0.79 -8.55 -13.98
CA GLN A 22 2.06 -7.83 -13.94
C GLN A 22 2.90 -8.22 -12.73
N ALA A 23 2.26 -8.36 -11.56
CA ALA A 23 2.93 -8.88 -10.37
C ALA A 23 3.63 -10.20 -10.70
N GLN A 24 2.96 -11.13 -11.40
CA GLN A 24 3.48 -12.45 -11.79
C GLN A 24 4.67 -12.43 -12.76
N ARG A 25 4.94 -11.32 -13.47
CA ARG A 25 6.03 -11.21 -14.46
C ARG A 25 7.34 -10.70 -13.90
N LEU A 26 7.32 -10.09 -12.71
CA LEU A 26 8.55 -9.60 -12.08
C LEU A 26 9.39 -10.79 -11.58
N PRO A 27 10.74 -10.73 -11.71
CA PRO A 27 11.62 -11.77 -11.20
C PRO A 27 11.32 -12.04 -9.72
N HIS A 28 11.45 -13.30 -9.29
CA HIS A 28 11.25 -13.65 -7.89
C HIS A 28 12.17 -12.78 -7.02
N PRO A 29 11.67 -12.20 -5.92
CA PRO A 29 12.56 -11.55 -4.96
C PRO A 29 13.64 -12.57 -4.59
N VAL A 30 14.90 -12.16 -4.73
CA VAL A 30 16.03 -12.98 -4.31
C VAL A 30 15.76 -13.35 -2.86
N SER A 31 15.62 -14.65 -2.59
CA SER A 31 15.40 -15.17 -1.25
C SER A 31 16.60 -14.79 -0.40
N VAL A 32 16.46 -13.72 0.39
CA VAL A 32 17.46 -13.30 1.36
C VAL A 32 17.37 -14.27 2.53
N PRO A 33 18.50 -14.86 2.99
CA PRO A 33 18.50 -15.78 4.11
C PRO A 33 17.87 -15.14 5.35
N ALA A 34 17.08 -15.92 6.10
CA ALA A 34 16.28 -15.51 7.25
C ALA A 34 17.07 -14.99 8.47
N SER A 35 18.36 -14.67 8.31
CA SER A 35 19.29 -14.29 9.37
C SER A 35 19.44 -12.78 9.58
N ALA A 36 18.67 -11.96 8.89
CA ALA A 36 18.62 -10.53 9.13
C ALA A 36 17.20 -10.15 9.58
N ASP A 37 17.13 -9.34 10.62
CA ASP A 37 15.92 -8.79 11.25
C ASP A 37 15.19 -7.87 10.25
N HIS A 38 14.54 -8.48 9.27
CA HIS A 38 13.90 -7.78 8.16
C HIS A 38 12.60 -7.16 8.67
N ARG A 39 12.65 -5.87 9.00
CA ARG A 39 11.45 -5.07 9.23
C ARG A 39 10.53 -5.18 8.03
N GLN A 40 9.35 -5.75 8.25
CA GLN A 40 8.29 -5.78 7.25
C GLN A 40 7.59 -4.42 7.26
N ALA A 41 7.30 -3.90 6.07
CA ALA A 41 6.56 -2.66 5.89
C ALA A 41 5.58 -2.82 4.74
N SER A 42 4.52 -2.02 4.75
CA SER A 42 3.51 -1.99 3.70
C SER A 42 3.12 -0.55 3.38
N VAL A 43 2.82 -0.30 2.11
CA VAL A 43 2.36 1.00 1.61
C VAL A 43 1.06 0.85 0.84
N LEU A 44 0.18 1.84 0.95
CA LEU A 44 -1.04 1.96 0.16
C LEU A 44 -0.72 2.71 -1.13
N VAL A 45 -1.03 2.12 -2.30
CA VAL A 45 -0.97 2.82 -3.60
C VAL A 45 -2.39 3.21 -4.03
N PRO A 46 -2.88 4.42 -3.68
CA PRO A 46 -4.27 4.80 -3.89
C PRO A 46 -4.51 5.27 -5.33
N PHE A 47 -5.41 4.58 -6.04
CA PHE A 47 -5.98 5.05 -7.30
C PHE A 47 -7.22 5.92 -7.02
N CYS A 48 -7.16 7.18 -7.44
CA CYS A 48 -8.18 8.19 -7.14
C CYS A 48 -8.81 8.73 -8.42
N VAL A 49 -10.08 9.13 -8.37
CA VAL A 49 -10.70 9.95 -9.42
C VAL A 49 -10.88 11.37 -8.88
N LEU A 50 -10.15 12.32 -9.43
CA LEU A 50 -10.31 13.72 -9.12
C LEU A 50 -11.43 14.29 -9.98
N LYS A 51 -12.36 15.00 -9.34
CA LYS A 51 -13.46 15.68 -10.03
C LYS A 51 -12.87 16.64 -11.07
N ASP A 52 -13.40 16.58 -12.30
CA ASP A 52 -13.02 17.43 -13.43
C ASP A 52 -11.58 17.27 -13.96
N VAL A 53 -10.74 16.44 -13.33
CA VAL A 53 -9.36 16.14 -13.75
C VAL A 53 -9.22 14.70 -14.26
N GLY A 54 -9.92 13.75 -13.65
CA GLY A 54 -9.85 12.33 -13.99
C GLY A 54 -8.94 11.53 -13.05
N PRO A 55 -8.38 10.40 -13.51
CA PRO A 55 -7.65 9.47 -12.65
C PRO A 55 -6.31 10.05 -12.17
N GLY A 56 -5.92 9.73 -10.94
CA GLY A 56 -4.65 10.14 -10.35
C GLY A 56 -4.20 9.19 -9.25
N LEU A 57 -2.97 9.42 -8.78
CA LEU A 57 -2.41 8.77 -7.61
C LEU A 57 -2.29 9.79 -6.48
N LEU A 58 -2.54 9.36 -5.25
CA LEU A 58 -2.23 10.15 -4.05
C LEU A 58 -0.89 9.68 -3.46
N TYR A 59 -0.07 10.64 -3.08
CA TYR A 59 1.20 10.44 -2.39
C TYR A 59 1.40 11.56 -1.36
N THR A 60 2.27 11.33 -0.38
CA THR A 60 2.62 12.26 0.68
C THR A 60 4.04 12.77 0.49
N VAL A 61 4.35 13.91 1.11
CA VAL A 61 5.72 14.37 1.30
C VAL A 61 6.04 14.15 2.77
N ARG A 62 7.04 13.31 3.06
CA ARG A 62 7.41 12.98 4.45
C ARG A 62 7.87 14.23 5.18
N SER A 63 7.48 14.35 6.45
CA SER A 63 7.91 15.46 7.30
C SER A 63 9.43 15.62 7.28
N GLY A 64 9.89 16.88 7.22
CA GLY A 64 11.31 17.24 7.28
C GLY A 64 12.02 16.80 8.57
N GLN A 65 11.25 16.45 9.61
CA GLN A 65 11.76 16.13 10.95
C GLN A 65 12.04 14.63 11.17
N LEU A 66 11.79 13.77 10.17
CA LEU A 66 12.02 12.34 10.29
C LEU A 66 13.51 11.97 10.25
N ARG A 67 13.90 10.99 11.06
CA ARG A 67 15.29 10.49 11.16
C ARG A 67 15.82 9.85 9.87
N SER A 68 14.93 9.46 8.95
CA SER A 68 15.26 8.90 7.64
C SER A 68 14.22 9.32 6.59
N HIS A 69 14.63 9.43 5.33
CA HIS A 69 13.81 9.76 4.16
C HIS A 69 12.98 11.07 4.28
N SER A 70 13.48 12.07 5.02
CA SER A 70 12.80 13.35 5.20
C SER A 70 12.62 14.10 3.86
N GLY A 71 11.44 14.70 3.65
CA GLY A 71 11.12 15.44 2.43
C GLY A 71 10.92 14.60 1.16
N GLN A 72 11.07 13.27 1.23
CA GLN A 72 10.85 12.40 0.08
C GLN A 72 9.36 12.23 -0.20
N VAL A 73 9.02 12.11 -1.48
CA VAL A 73 7.69 11.70 -1.93
C VAL A 73 7.54 10.20 -1.66
N SER A 74 6.50 9.84 -0.92
CA SER A 74 6.20 8.45 -0.59
C SER A 74 4.71 8.16 -0.69
N PHE A 75 4.36 6.89 -0.87
CA PHE A 75 3.01 6.44 -0.61
C PHE A 75 2.76 6.36 0.90
N PRO A 76 1.51 6.57 1.38
CA PRO A 76 1.17 6.34 2.79
C PRO A 76 1.50 4.91 3.19
N GLY A 77 2.10 4.72 4.36
CA GLY A 77 2.50 3.40 4.82
C GLY A 77 3.63 3.42 5.84
N GLY A 78 3.89 2.25 6.40
CA GLY A 78 4.79 2.12 7.54
C GLY A 78 5.13 0.68 7.88
N VAL A 79 5.70 0.52 9.07
CA VAL A 79 6.24 -0.76 9.55
C VAL A 79 5.11 -1.61 10.13
N ARG A 80 5.15 -2.91 9.87
CA ARG A 80 4.25 -3.88 10.48
C ARG A 80 4.47 -3.91 11.99
N GLU A 81 3.41 -3.72 12.75
CA GLU A 81 3.47 -3.76 14.21
C GLU A 81 3.10 -5.15 14.74
N LEU A 82 3.92 -5.66 15.65
CA LEU A 82 3.67 -6.92 16.35
C LEU A 82 3.54 -6.65 17.85
N ASN A 83 2.59 -7.30 18.49
CA ASN A 83 2.43 -7.23 19.94
C ASN A 83 3.49 -8.09 20.67
N SER A 84 3.47 -8.05 22.01
CA SER A 84 4.43 -8.78 22.86
C SER A 84 4.42 -10.30 22.69
N THR A 85 3.37 -10.87 22.08
CA THR A 85 3.27 -12.30 21.76
C THR A 85 3.72 -12.63 20.32
N GLY A 86 4.21 -11.63 19.58
CA GLY A 86 4.61 -11.77 18.18
C GLY A 86 3.44 -11.87 17.20
N ARG A 87 2.20 -11.60 17.63
CA ARG A 87 1.04 -11.54 16.75
C ARG A 87 0.88 -10.14 16.18
N ASP A 88 0.27 -10.08 15.00
CA ASP A 88 -0.05 -8.82 14.34
C ASP A 88 -0.95 -7.95 15.23
N CYS A 89 -0.61 -6.67 15.36
CA CYS A 89 -1.48 -5.70 16.01
C CYS A 89 -2.72 -5.40 15.15
N ASP A 90 -2.63 -5.63 13.83
CA ASP A 90 -3.68 -5.31 12.87
C ASP A 90 -4.59 -6.54 12.54
N PHE A 91 -4.55 -7.59 13.38
CA PHE A 91 -5.22 -8.88 13.12
C PHE A 91 -6.75 -8.86 13.16
N ASP A 92 -7.36 -7.82 13.76
CA ASP A 92 -8.83 -7.73 13.90
C ASP A 92 -9.54 -7.41 12.57
N LEU A 93 -8.79 -7.18 11.50
CA LEU A 93 -9.30 -7.01 10.15
C LEU A 93 -9.28 -8.35 9.41
N GLU A 94 -10.38 -8.71 8.75
CA GLU A 94 -10.47 -9.83 7.77
C GLU A 94 -9.70 -9.49 6.47
N LEU A 95 -8.47 -9.00 6.61
CA LEU A 95 -7.58 -8.52 5.57
C LEU A 95 -6.20 -9.17 5.75
N SER A 96 -5.38 -9.14 4.69
CA SER A 96 -3.97 -9.52 4.85
C SER A 96 -3.24 -8.51 5.75
N TRP A 97 -2.20 -8.95 6.47
CA TRP A 97 -1.38 -8.06 7.31
C TRP A 97 -0.89 -6.83 6.53
N ALA A 98 -0.53 -7.00 5.26
CA ALA A 98 -0.02 -5.91 4.43
C ALA A 98 -1.10 -4.86 4.14
N ALA A 99 -2.32 -5.29 3.87
CA ALA A 99 -3.43 -4.37 3.68
C ALA A 99 -3.78 -3.67 5.00
N ALA A 100 -3.81 -4.42 6.09
CA ALA A 100 -4.12 -3.92 7.43
C ALA A 100 -3.13 -2.83 7.87
N THR A 101 -1.82 -3.09 7.81
CA THR A 101 -0.77 -2.12 8.13
C THR A 101 -0.82 -0.88 7.23
N ALA A 102 -0.98 -1.06 5.91
CA ALA A 102 -1.04 0.09 4.99
C ALA A 102 -2.26 0.98 5.23
N LEU A 103 -3.41 0.38 5.59
CA LEU A 103 -4.63 1.13 5.91
C LEU A 103 -4.52 1.86 7.25
N ARG A 104 -3.97 1.22 8.28
CA ARG A 104 -3.70 1.86 9.58
C ARG A 104 -2.83 3.11 9.39
N GLU A 105 -1.71 2.97 8.69
CA GLU A 105 -0.78 4.07 8.42
C GLU A 105 -1.40 5.17 7.55
N ALA A 106 -2.22 4.82 6.56
CA ALA A 106 -2.94 5.83 5.77
C ALA A 106 -3.97 6.60 6.62
N GLU A 107 -4.59 5.96 7.59
CA GLU A 107 -5.47 6.64 8.54
C GLU A 107 -4.69 7.58 9.46
N GLU A 108 -3.55 7.14 10.00
CA GLU A 108 -2.68 7.94 10.87
C GLU A 108 -2.04 9.14 10.14
N GLU A 109 -1.52 8.93 8.92
CA GLU A 109 -0.78 9.96 8.19
C GLU A 109 -1.69 11.00 7.50
N ILE A 110 -2.83 10.56 6.93
CA ILE A 110 -3.69 11.41 6.09
C ILE A 110 -5.19 11.35 6.43
N GLY A 111 -5.58 10.64 7.48
CA GLY A 111 -7.00 10.54 7.90
C GLY A 111 -7.87 9.73 6.94
N LEU A 112 -7.27 8.87 6.10
CA LEU A 112 -8.02 8.03 5.15
C LEU A 112 -8.52 6.76 5.85
N SER A 113 -9.74 6.82 6.38
CA SER A 113 -10.37 5.66 7.03
C SER A 113 -10.45 4.43 6.12
N ALA A 114 -10.17 3.25 6.66
CA ALA A 114 -10.21 1.98 5.92
C ALA A 114 -11.53 1.75 5.16
N GLY A 115 -12.68 2.12 5.73
CA GLY A 115 -14.00 1.97 5.10
C GLY A 115 -14.22 2.81 3.83
N ARG A 116 -13.30 3.72 3.50
CA ARG A 116 -13.32 4.52 2.26
C ARG A 116 -12.39 3.97 1.18
N VAL A 117 -11.70 2.86 1.46
CA VAL A 117 -10.74 2.23 0.56
C VAL A 117 -11.29 0.89 0.09
N ASP A 118 -11.44 0.74 -1.22
CA ASP A 118 -11.73 -0.54 -1.86
C ASP A 118 -10.39 -1.22 -2.20
N VAL A 119 -9.99 -2.21 -1.38
CA VAL A 119 -8.70 -2.89 -1.55
C VAL A 119 -8.76 -3.87 -2.70
N TRP A 120 -7.97 -3.61 -3.75
CA TRP A 120 -7.93 -4.41 -4.97
C TRP A 120 -7.01 -5.63 -4.90
N GLY A 121 -6.10 -5.64 -3.92
CA GLY A 121 -5.13 -6.70 -3.67
C GLY A 121 -3.78 -6.15 -3.22
N ALA A 122 -2.84 -7.06 -2.96
CA ALA A 122 -1.45 -6.72 -2.66
C ALA A 122 -0.54 -7.06 -3.85
N HIS A 123 0.48 -6.25 -4.06
CA HIS A 123 1.51 -6.53 -5.06
C HIS A 123 2.68 -7.31 -4.43
N ARG A 124 3.60 -7.84 -5.24
CA ARG A 124 4.80 -8.53 -4.72
C ARG A 124 5.62 -7.60 -3.82
N SER A 125 6.05 -8.14 -2.68
CA SER A 125 6.99 -7.47 -1.79
C SER A 125 8.33 -7.22 -2.48
N HIS A 126 8.91 -6.07 -2.20
CA HIS A 126 10.27 -5.74 -2.58
C HIS A 126 11.17 -5.84 -1.35
N THR A 127 12.33 -6.48 -1.50
CA THR A 127 13.35 -6.52 -0.46
C THR A 127 14.40 -5.48 -0.80
N SER A 128 14.47 -4.41 -0.02
CA SER A 128 15.54 -3.42 -0.12
C SER A 128 16.69 -3.79 0.82
N HIS A 129 17.91 -3.81 0.31
CA HIS A 129 19.11 -3.77 1.14
C HIS A 129 19.35 -2.30 1.52
N LEU A 130 19.06 -1.94 2.77
CA LEU A 130 19.53 -0.69 3.37
C LEU A 130 20.92 -0.91 3.96
#